data_AF-A0A965NBA3-F1
#
_entry.id   AF-A0A965NBA3-F1
#
_cell.length_a   1.000
_cell.length_b   1.000
_cell.length_c   1.000
_cell.angle_alpha   90.00
_cell.angle_beta   90.00
_cell.angle_gamma   90.00
#
_symmetry.space_group_name_H-M   'P 1'
#
loop_
_entity.id
_entity.type
_entity.pdbx_description
1 polymer ?
#
loop_
_entity_poly.entity_id
_entity_poly.type
_entity_poly.pdbx_seq_one_letter_code
_entity_poly.pdbx_strand_id
1 'polypeptide(L)'
;KVLSLVIGDFLMKKYSNETEGDLSKRQAVLVSGETLAKIAIEIGVDEVIKISKGEKNLGGATNKRNLENSLEALIGAIYLDSDFNSAKKFIIKFWREYLEKNLTPPKDPVSQLQELVQIKTKQLPQYFTEKTGGFDHAPNFVSKIKIEQLNLEFSAAGKSKKEAQKEVAKIALEFLANSD
;
A
#
# COMPACT_ATOMS: atom_id res chain seq x y z
N LYS A 1 12.37 0.35 -13.43
CA LYS A 1 12.32 1.79 -13.05
C LYS A 1 13.47 2.07 -12.07
N VAL A 2 14.18 3.21 -12.20
CA VAL A 2 15.33 3.57 -11.33
C VAL A 2 14.94 3.56 -9.85
N LEU A 3 13.77 4.11 -9.53
CA LEU A 3 13.21 4.09 -8.17
C LEU A 3 13.12 2.67 -7.59
N SER A 4 12.47 1.74 -8.29
CA SER A 4 12.29 0.36 -7.82
C SER A 4 13.62 -0.33 -7.53
N LEU A 5 14.62 -0.12 -8.38
CA LEU A 5 15.96 -0.70 -8.20
C LEU A 5 16.63 -0.15 -6.94
N VAL A 6 16.61 1.17 -6.74
CA VAL A 6 17.24 1.82 -5.57
C VAL A 6 16.56 1.39 -4.27
N ILE A 7 15.22 1.36 -4.24
CA ILE A 7 14.47 0.94 -3.06
C ILE A 7 14.68 -0.55 -2.76
N GLY A 8 14.68 -1.40 -3.79
CA GLY A 8 14.96 -2.84 -3.63
C GLY A 8 16.35 -3.10 -3.05
N ASP A 9 17.39 -2.47 -3.62
CA ASP A 9 18.77 -2.55 -3.12
C ASP A 9 18.87 -2.11 -1.65
N PHE A 10 18.20 -1.02 -1.29
CA PHE A 10 18.17 -0.53 0.09
C PHE A 10 17.52 -1.53 1.04
N LEU A 11 16.34 -2.05 0.68
CA LEU A 11 15.58 -2.98 1.51
C LEU A 11 16.33 -4.29 1.74
N MET A 12 16.92 -4.88 0.69
CA MET A 12 17.71 -6.11 0.81
C MET A 12 18.91 -5.95 1.74
N LYS A 13 19.56 -4.79 1.74
CA LYS A 13 20.70 -4.49 2.62
C LYS A 13 20.27 -4.21 4.06
N LYS A 14 19.16 -3.49 4.24
CA LYS A 14 18.67 -3.09 5.57
C LYS A 14 17.97 -4.23 6.32
N TYR A 15 17.22 -5.06 5.59
CA TYR A 15 16.37 -6.12 6.14
C TYR A 15 16.81 -7.49 5.62
N SER A 16 18.11 -7.80 5.78
CA SER A 16 18.73 -9.03 5.25
C SER A 16 18.12 -10.34 5.77
N ASN A 17 17.37 -10.28 6.87
CA ASN A 17 16.77 -11.43 7.53
C ASN A 17 15.29 -11.62 7.16
N GLU A 18 14.72 -10.74 6.33
CA GLU A 18 13.33 -10.85 5.88
C GLU A 18 13.19 -11.71 4.63
N THR A 19 12.00 -12.28 4.44
CA THR A 19 11.67 -13.06 3.24
C THR A 19 11.49 -12.15 2.03
N GLU A 20 11.63 -12.70 0.81
CA GLU A 20 11.33 -11.96 -0.42
C GLU A 20 9.91 -11.37 -0.43
N GLY A 21 8.94 -12.10 0.11
CA GLY A 21 7.55 -11.63 0.22
C GLY A 21 7.42 -10.41 1.13
N ASP A 22 8.14 -10.38 2.25
CA ASP A 22 8.13 -9.24 3.18
C ASP A 22 8.83 -8.02 2.57
N LEU A 23 9.98 -8.22 1.91
CA LEU A 23 10.68 -7.17 1.17
C LEU A 23 9.81 -6.60 0.05
N SER A 24 9.09 -7.46 -0.69
CA SER A 24 8.17 -7.06 -1.75
C SER A 24 7.02 -6.20 -1.21
N LYS A 25 6.45 -6.57 -0.06
CA LYS A 25 5.41 -5.76 0.61
C LYS A 25 5.94 -4.38 1.01
N ARG A 26 7.15 -4.31 1.58
CA ARG A 26 7.80 -3.03 1.91
C ARG A 26 8.03 -2.18 0.66
N GLN A 27 8.58 -2.78 -0.39
CA GLN A 27 8.86 -2.09 -1.64
C GLN A 27 7.57 -1.53 -2.25
N ALA A 28 6.49 -2.32 -2.29
CA ALA A 28 5.20 -1.90 -2.83
C ALA A 28 4.64 -0.65 -2.14
N VAL A 29 4.81 -0.52 -0.83
CA VAL A 29 4.41 0.69 -0.09
C VAL A 29 5.28 1.88 -0.49
N LEU A 30 6.60 1.70 -0.50
CA LEU A 30 7.57 2.77 -0.77
C LEU A 30 7.51 3.27 -2.21
N VAL A 31 7.13 2.43 -3.17
CA VAL A 31 6.98 2.80 -4.58
C VAL A 31 5.51 3.00 -4.99
N SER A 32 4.59 3.05 -4.04
CA SER A 32 3.17 3.30 -4.32
C SER A 32 2.94 4.74 -4.77
N GLY A 33 1.95 4.94 -5.66
CA GLY A 33 1.51 6.27 -6.07
C GLY A 33 1.08 7.18 -4.91
N GLU A 34 0.72 6.62 -3.75
CA GLU A 34 0.50 7.41 -2.54
C GLU A 34 1.77 8.02 -1.98
N THR A 35 2.81 7.22 -1.80
CA THR A 35 4.10 7.69 -1.33
C THR A 35 4.70 8.68 -2.33
N LEU A 36 4.65 8.36 -3.63
CA LEU A 36 5.19 9.24 -4.66
C LEU A 36 4.46 10.59 -4.71
N ALA A 37 3.12 10.61 -4.65
CA ALA A 37 2.38 11.87 -4.68
C ALA A 37 2.65 12.74 -3.43
N LYS A 38 2.82 12.13 -2.25
CA LYS A 38 3.19 12.87 -1.03
C LYS A 38 4.57 13.51 -1.18
N ILE A 39 5.57 12.72 -1.58
CA ILE A 39 6.93 13.22 -1.81
C ILE A 39 6.95 14.29 -2.92
N ALA A 40 6.16 14.13 -3.98
CA ALA A 40 6.06 15.10 -5.05
C ALA A 40 5.61 16.48 -4.53
N ILE A 41 4.62 16.51 -3.63
CA ILE A 41 4.18 17.74 -2.97
C ILE A 41 5.26 18.28 -2.04
N GLU A 42 5.89 17.41 -1.22
CA GLU A 42 6.95 17.82 -0.28
C GLU A 42 8.13 18.52 -0.97
N ILE A 43 8.42 18.17 -2.23
CA ILE A 43 9.50 18.78 -3.01
C ILE A 43 9.02 19.86 -3.99
N GLY A 44 7.73 20.21 -3.97
CA GLY A 44 7.15 21.29 -4.79
C GLY A 44 6.91 20.95 -6.26
N VAL A 45 6.71 19.67 -6.62
CA VAL A 45 6.38 19.27 -8.01
C VAL A 45 5.06 19.90 -8.46
N ASP A 46 4.07 19.98 -7.56
CA ASP A 46 2.76 20.58 -7.82
C ASP A 46 2.86 22.07 -8.20
N GLU A 47 3.89 22.77 -7.75
CA GLU A 47 4.12 24.19 -8.06
C GLU A 47 4.71 24.40 -9.46
N VAL A 48 5.48 23.43 -9.96
CA VAL A 48 6.26 23.56 -11.21
C VAL A 48 5.75 22.72 -12.37
N ILE A 49 4.83 21.77 -12.10
CA ILE A 49 4.27 20.88 -13.11
C ILE A 49 3.55 21.67 -14.21
N LYS A 50 3.93 21.42 -15.45
CA LYS A 50 3.30 22.04 -16.62
C LYS A 50 2.08 21.23 -17.04
N ILE A 51 0.92 21.87 -16.96
CA ILE A 51 -0.36 21.22 -17.22
C ILE A 51 -1.18 22.07 -18.20
N SER A 52 -1.97 21.41 -19.06
CA SER A 52 -2.87 22.11 -19.98
C SER A 52 -3.90 22.94 -19.22
N LYS A 53 -4.43 24.00 -19.85
CA LYS A 53 -5.43 24.87 -19.20
C LYS A 53 -6.67 24.10 -18.73
N GLY A 54 -7.12 23.11 -19.50
CA GLY A 54 -8.27 22.26 -19.15
C GLY A 54 -7.98 21.41 -17.91
N GLU A 55 -6.82 20.77 -17.85
CA GLU A 55 -6.43 19.92 -16.74
C GLU A 55 -6.13 20.74 -15.46
N LYS A 56 -5.61 21.97 -15.60
CA LYS A 56 -5.44 22.90 -14.48
C LYS A 56 -6.78 23.25 -13.81
N ASN A 57 -7.82 23.48 -14.60
CA ASN A 57 -9.17 23.79 -14.09
C ASN A 57 -9.79 22.62 -13.30
N LEU A 58 -9.32 21.40 -13.51
CA LEU A 58 -9.75 20.19 -12.80
C LEU A 58 -8.88 19.87 -11.57
N GLY A 59 -7.97 20.77 -11.18
CA GLY A 59 -7.04 20.52 -10.08
C GLY A 59 -5.90 19.58 -10.45
N GLY A 60 -5.53 19.50 -11.73
CA GLY A 60 -4.49 18.58 -12.22
C GLY A 60 -3.14 18.70 -11.53
N ALA A 61 -2.79 19.87 -11.00
CA ALA A 61 -1.51 20.11 -10.30
C ALA A 61 -1.44 19.38 -8.94
N THR A 62 -2.58 19.17 -8.30
CA THR A 62 -2.69 18.41 -7.04
C THR A 62 -3.24 17.00 -7.26
N ASN A 63 -3.45 16.60 -8.52
CA ASN A 63 -3.91 15.26 -8.85
C ASN A 63 -2.82 14.23 -8.54
N LYS A 64 -3.16 13.27 -7.68
CA LYS A 64 -2.26 12.20 -7.21
C LYS A 64 -1.52 11.48 -8.35
N ARG A 65 -2.22 11.14 -9.44
CA ARG A 65 -1.63 10.41 -10.56
C ARG A 65 -0.67 11.28 -11.38
N ASN A 66 -1.00 12.55 -11.56
CA ASN A 66 -0.12 13.50 -12.25
C ASN A 66 1.17 13.72 -11.45
N LEU A 67 1.06 13.84 -10.13
CA LEU A 67 2.18 14.00 -9.22
C LEU A 67 3.08 12.76 -9.18
N GLU A 68 2.48 11.57 -9.05
CA GLU A 68 3.19 10.29 -9.13
C GLU A 68 4.03 10.18 -10.41
N ASN A 69 3.38 10.37 -11.55
CA ASN A 69 4.03 10.26 -12.86
C ASN A 69 5.14 11.31 -13.04
N SER A 70 4.91 12.53 -12.56
CA SER A 70 5.88 13.62 -12.69
C SER A 70 7.11 13.41 -11.82
N LEU A 71 6.94 12.87 -10.60
CA LEU A 71 8.07 12.51 -9.75
C LEU A 71 8.89 11.34 -10.36
N GLU A 72 8.23 10.32 -10.93
CA GLU A 72 8.95 9.27 -11.65
C GLU A 72 9.72 9.82 -12.86
N ALA A 73 9.10 10.74 -13.62
CA ALA A 73 9.73 11.38 -14.76
C ALA A 73 10.94 12.22 -14.33
N LEU A 74 10.85 12.96 -13.22
CA LEU A 74 11.95 13.71 -12.63
C LEU A 74 13.12 12.80 -12.24
N ILE A 75 12.84 11.67 -11.57
CA ILE A 75 13.87 10.67 -11.24
C ILE A 75 14.54 10.13 -12.51
N GLY A 76 13.75 9.86 -13.56
CA GLY A 76 14.26 9.46 -14.87
C GLY A 76 15.15 10.52 -15.52
N ALA A 77 14.76 11.80 -15.44
CA ALA A 77 15.52 12.92 -15.96
C ALA A 77 16.87 13.06 -15.24
N ILE A 78 16.89 12.99 -13.90
CA ILE A 78 18.14 13.03 -13.11
C ILE A 78 19.08 11.89 -13.51
N TYR A 79 18.54 10.69 -13.71
CA TYR A 79 19.32 9.53 -14.14
C TYR A 79 19.95 9.72 -15.53
N LEU A 80 19.19 10.28 -16.48
CA LEU A 80 19.64 10.49 -17.86
C LEU A 80 20.60 11.67 -18.00
N ASP A 81 20.38 12.74 -17.24
CA ASP A 81 21.19 13.97 -17.29
C ASP A 81 22.52 13.83 -16.52
N SER A 82 22.50 13.08 -15.42
CA SER A 82 23.66 12.84 -14.57
C SER A 82 24.07 11.36 -14.62
N ASP A 83 23.73 10.59 -13.59
CA ASP A 83 24.06 9.17 -13.48
C ASP A 83 23.16 8.45 -12.46
N PHE A 84 23.36 7.13 -12.34
CA PHE A 84 22.66 6.30 -11.35
C PHE A 84 22.92 6.74 -9.90
N ASN A 85 24.15 7.15 -9.57
CA ASN A 85 24.51 7.53 -8.20
C ASN A 85 23.81 8.81 -7.76
N SER A 86 23.64 9.76 -8.67
CA SER A 86 22.95 11.03 -8.45
C SER A 86 21.46 10.79 -8.25
N ALA A 87 20.85 9.97 -9.11
CA ALA A 87 19.46 9.55 -8.92
C ALA A 87 19.26 8.78 -7.59
N LYS A 88 20.19 7.89 -7.23
CA LYS A 88 20.16 7.16 -5.94
C LYS A 88 20.22 8.12 -4.75
N LYS A 89 21.12 9.11 -4.77
CA LYS A 89 21.22 10.13 -3.70
C LYS A 89 19.93 10.93 -3.55
N PHE A 90 19.32 11.34 -4.66
CA PHE A 90 18.03 12.02 -4.67
C PHE A 90 16.94 11.15 -4.01
N ILE A 91 16.78 9.90 -4.47
CA ILE A 91 15.79 8.97 -3.94
C ILE A 91 15.99 8.75 -2.43
N ILE A 92 17.20 8.41 -1.99
CA ILE A 92 17.46 8.12 -0.56
C ILE A 92 17.21 9.36 0.31
N LYS A 93 17.50 10.56 -0.18
CA LYS A 93 17.25 11.81 0.56
C LYS A 93 15.76 12.00 0.82
N PHE A 94 14.92 11.90 -0.21
CA PHE A 94 13.49 12.21 -0.10
C PHE A 94 12.64 11.04 0.40
N TRP A 95 13.14 9.81 0.31
CA TRP A 95 12.47 8.65 0.92
C TRP A 95 12.89 8.42 2.38
N ARG A 96 13.84 9.20 2.94
CA ARG A 96 14.43 8.93 4.27
C ARG A 96 13.38 8.66 5.34
N GLU A 97 12.39 9.55 5.50
CA GLU A 97 11.37 9.38 6.54
C GLU A 97 10.53 8.11 6.36
N TYR A 98 10.26 7.72 5.11
CA TYR A 98 9.52 6.51 4.76
C TYR A 98 10.35 5.24 4.97
N LEU A 99 11.67 5.32 4.77
CA LEU A 99 12.63 4.23 4.99
C LEU A 99 12.98 4.04 6.47
N GLU A 100 12.90 5.09 7.26
CA GLU A 100 13.19 5.10 8.70
C GLU A 100 11.96 4.79 9.55
N LYS A 101 10.75 5.11 9.06
CA LYS A 101 9.53 4.58 9.65
C LYS A 101 9.62 3.06 9.63
N ASN A 102 9.71 2.46 10.81
CA ASN A 102 9.50 1.03 11.04
C ASN A 102 8.06 0.67 10.70
N LEU A 103 7.73 0.70 9.42
CA LEU A 103 6.59 0.01 8.87
C LEU A 103 6.97 -1.47 8.98
N THR A 104 6.61 -2.14 10.08
CA THR A 104 6.35 -3.58 10.03
C THR A 104 5.64 -3.83 8.70
N PRO A 105 6.11 -4.75 7.81
CA PRO A 105 5.50 -4.89 6.50
C PRO A 105 3.99 -4.98 6.72
N PRO A 106 3.17 -4.09 6.12
CA PRO A 106 1.74 -4.13 6.33
C PRO A 106 1.30 -5.46 5.76
N LYS A 107 1.19 -6.45 6.64
CA LYS A 107 0.68 -7.75 6.26
C LYS A 107 -0.80 -7.51 6.05
N ASP A 108 -1.25 -7.85 4.85
CA ASP A 108 -2.66 -7.71 4.53
C ASP A 108 -3.47 -8.51 5.57
N PRO A 109 -4.44 -7.90 6.28
CA PRO A 109 -5.16 -8.57 7.36
C PRO A 109 -5.81 -9.88 6.91
N VAL A 110 -6.20 -9.99 5.64
CA VAL A 110 -6.73 -11.23 5.07
C VAL A 110 -5.66 -12.31 5.04
N SER A 111 -4.47 -12.00 4.54
CA SER A 111 -3.34 -12.94 4.51
C SER A 111 -2.86 -13.31 5.91
N GLN A 112 -2.79 -12.35 6.85
CA GLN A 112 -2.43 -12.63 8.25
C GLN A 112 -3.41 -13.60 8.89
N LEU A 113 -4.71 -13.37 8.70
CA LEU A 113 -5.74 -14.23 9.27
C LEU A 113 -5.68 -15.63 8.66
N GLN A 114 -5.48 -15.72 7.34
CA GLN A 114 -5.30 -17.01 6.66
C GLN A 114 -4.10 -17.78 7.22
N GLU A 115 -2.94 -17.15 7.34
CA GLU A 115 -1.73 -17.77 7.93
C GLU A 115 -2.01 -18.25 9.37
N LEU A 116 -2.58 -17.38 10.21
CA LEU A 116 -2.83 -17.69 11.62
C LEU A 116 -3.84 -18.84 11.79
N VAL A 117 -4.97 -18.77 11.09
CA VAL A 117 -6.00 -19.82 11.13
C VAL A 117 -5.43 -21.13 10.58
N GLN A 118 -4.70 -21.11 9.47
CA GLN A 118 -4.08 -22.31 8.92
C GLN A 118 -3.05 -22.95 9.87
N ILE A 119 -2.29 -22.14 10.61
CA ILE A 119 -1.37 -22.64 11.64
C ILE A 119 -2.15 -23.30 12.79
N LYS A 120 -3.21 -22.66 13.30
CA LYS A 120 -4.00 -23.16 14.45
C LYS A 120 -4.91 -24.34 14.11
N THR A 121 -5.56 -24.34 12.96
CA THR A 121 -6.65 -25.27 12.62
C THR A 121 -6.35 -26.20 11.44
N LYS A 122 -5.23 -25.98 10.74
CA LYS A 122 -4.88 -26.65 9.45
C LYS A 122 -5.88 -26.42 8.33
N GLN A 123 -6.77 -25.42 8.45
CA GLN A 123 -7.81 -25.08 7.49
C GLN A 123 -7.79 -23.58 7.19
N LEU A 124 -8.45 -23.16 6.11
CA LEU A 124 -8.55 -21.73 5.73
C LEU A 124 -9.87 -21.12 6.23
N PRO A 125 -9.89 -19.83 6.61
CA PRO A 125 -11.13 -19.10 6.92
C PRO A 125 -12.00 -18.94 5.67
N GLN A 126 -13.31 -19.12 5.80
CA GLN A 126 -14.27 -18.94 4.71
C GLN A 126 -14.77 -17.50 4.68
N TYR A 127 -14.67 -16.84 3.52
CA TYR A 127 -15.16 -15.48 3.32
C TYR A 127 -16.44 -15.46 2.50
N PHE A 128 -17.42 -14.67 2.94
CA PHE A 128 -18.63 -14.37 2.18
C PHE A 128 -18.82 -12.86 2.11
N THR A 129 -18.78 -12.27 0.91
CA THR A 129 -18.93 -10.82 0.72
C THR A 129 -20.09 -10.51 -0.21
N GLU A 130 -21.03 -9.71 0.27
CA GLU A 130 -22.24 -9.32 -0.46
C GLU A 130 -22.41 -7.80 -0.53
N LYS A 131 -23.03 -7.30 -1.61
CA LYS A 131 -23.43 -5.89 -1.72
C LYS A 131 -24.76 -5.74 -0.99
N THR A 132 -24.80 -4.91 0.04
CA THR A 132 -25.99 -4.71 0.88
C THR A 132 -26.77 -3.44 0.56
N GLY A 133 -26.25 -2.59 -0.34
CA GLY A 133 -26.94 -1.39 -0.80
C GLY A 133 -26.00 -0.30 -1.29
N GLY A 134 -26.41 0.95 -1.11
CA GLY A 134 -25.66 2.15 -1.53
C GLY A 134 -25.98 2.59 -2.95
N PHE A 135 -25.67 3.86 -3.25
CA PHE A 135 -25.81 4.41 -4.60
C PHE A 135 -24.79 3.77 -5.55
N ASP A 136 -25.01 3.85 -6.87
CA ASP A 136 -24.07 3.26 -7.84
C ASP A 136 -22.66 3.85 -7.73
N HIS A 137 -22.54 5.12 -7.31
CA HIS A 137 -21.28 5.80 -7.06
C HIS A 137 -20.78 5.67 -5.60
N ALA A 138 -21.55 5.04 -4.71
CA ALA A 138 -21.22 4.83 -3.30
C ALA A 138 -21.84 3.52 -2.75
N PRO A 139 -21.42 2.35 -3.27
CA PRO A 139 -21.96 1.06 -2.86
C PRO A 139 -21.50 0.67 -1.45
N ASN A 140 -22.37 -0.04 -0.73
CA ASN A 140 -22.09 -0.64 0.57
C ASN A 140 -21.94 -2.17 0.42
N PHE A 141 -20.91 -2.71 1.04
CA PHE A 141 -20.63 -4.14 1.10
C PHE A 141 -20.56 -4.61 2.54
N VAL A 142 -20.97 -5.85 2.79
CA VAL A 142 -20.74 -6.55 4.05
C VAL A 142 -19.95 -7.81 3.75
N SER A 143 -18.89 -8.05 4.52
CA SER A 143 -18.11 -9.28 4.47
C SER A 143 -18.24 -10.03 5.79
N LYS A 144 -18.45 -11.34 5.69
CA LYS A 144 -18.50 -12.29 6.80
C LYS A 144 -17.31 -13.24 6.71
N ILE A 145 -16.77 -13.63 7.86
CA ILE A 145 -15.75 -14.67 8.00
C ILE A 145 -16.33 -15.77 8.87
N LYS A 146 -16.14 -17.03 8.46
CA LYS A 146 -16.42 -18.21 9.26
C LYS A 146 -15.16 -19.05 9.44
N ILE A 147 -14.83 -19.38 10.69
CA ILE A 147 -13.75 -20.32 11.06
C ILE A 147 -14.41 -21.51 11.75
N GLU A 148 -14.79 -22.52 10.96
CA GLU A 148 -15.60 -23.65 11.42
C GLU A 148 -14.97 -24.39 12.61
N GLN A 149 -13.65 -24.60 12.57
CA GLN A 149 -12.93 -25.38 13.58
C GLN A 149 -12.87 -24.68 14.95
N LEU A 150 -13.04 -23.35 14.98
CA LEU A 150 -13.07 -22.57 16.21
C LEU A 150 -14.50 -22.13 16.57
N ASN A 151 -15.50 -22.46 15.75
CA ASN A 151 -16.88 -21.98 15.88
C ASN A 151 -16.96 -20.45 16.01
N LEU A 152 -16.15 -19.73 15.24
CA LEU A 152 -16.09 -18.27 15.24
C LEU A 152 -16.66 -17.70 13.94
N GLU A 153 -17.44 -16.64 14.08
CA GLU A 153 -18.00 -15.88 12.97
C GLU A 153 -17.82 -14.38 13.21
N PHE A 154 -17.45 -13.65 12.16
CA PHE A 154 -17.24 -12.20 12.20
C PHE A 154 -17.93 -11.55 11.01
N SER A 155 -18.32 -10.28 11.14
CA SER A 155 -18.87 -9.50 10.03
C SER A 155 -18.43 -8.04 10.10
N ALA A 156 -18.16 -7.43 8.96
CA ALA A 156 -17.86 -6.00 8.85
C ALA A 156 -18.37 -5.41 7.54
N ALA A 157 -18.65 -4.11 7.55
CA ALA A 157 -19.05 -3.35 6.37
C ALA A 157 -17.86 -2.59 5.74
N GLY A 158 -17.97 -2.27 4.46
CA GLY A 158 -17.01 -1.42 3.74
C GLY A 158 -17.61 -0.83 2.47
N LYS A 159 -16.98 0.21 1.93
CA LYS A 159 -17.41 0.90 0.68
C LYS A 159 -16.98 0.16 -0.58
N SER A 160 -16.18 -0.90 -0.43
CA SER A 160 -15.80 -1.82 -1.49
C SER A 160 -15.71 -3.25 -0.95
N LYS A 161 -15.77 -4.26 -1.82
CA LYS A 161 -15.54 -5.66 -1.44
C LYS A 161 -14.21 -5.84 -0.69
N LYS A 162 -13.15 -5.19 -1.19
CA LYS A 162 -11.80 -5.28 -0.62
C LYS A 162 -11.71 -4.64 0.75
N GLU A 163 -12.36 -3.49 0.95
CA GLU A 163 -12.43 -2.82 2.25
C GLU A 163 -13.22 -3.66 3.26
N ALA A 164 -14.40 -4.14 2.89
CA ALA A 164 -15.22 -4.99 3.77
C ALA A 164 -14.45 -6.24 4.22
N GLN A 165 -13.73 -6.91 3.30
CA GLN A 165 -12.88 -8.07 3.61
C GLN A 165 -11.74 -7.74 4.57
N LYS A 166 -11.08 -6.59 4.40
CA LYS A 166 -10.01 -6.14 5.28
C LYS A 166 -10.52 -5.85 6.69
N GLU A 167 -11.65 -5.16 6.81
CA GLU A 167 -12.22 -4.80 8.10
C GLU A 167 -12.65 -6.05 8.89
N VAL A 168 -13.34 -7.00 8.25
CA VAL A 168 -13.73 -8.23 8.95
C VAL A 168 -12.52 -9.08 9.36
N ALA A 169 -11.45 -9.07 8.56
CA ALA A 169 -10.21 -9.77 8.89
C ALA A 169 -9.47 -9.14 10.08
N LYS A 170 -9.47 -7.79 10.19
CA LYS A 170 -8.91 -7.10 11.36
C LYS A 170 -9.65 -7.48 12.65
N ILE A 171 -10.99 -7.45 12.62
CA ILE A 171 -11.82 -7.82 13.79
C ILE A 171 -11.49 -9.26 14.23
N ALA A 172 -11.40 -10.20 13.29
CA ALA A 172 -11.07 -11.58 13.58
C ALA A 172 -9.66 -11.75 14.16
N LEU A 173 -8.67 -11.02 13.63
CA LEU A 173 -7.30 -11.02 14.14
C LEU A 173 -7.21 -10.46 15.57
N GLU A 174 -7.88 -9.34 15.85
CA GLU A 174 -7.92 -8.74 17.18
C GLU A 174 -8.54 -9.68 18.21
N PHE A 175 -9.64 -10.35 17.85
CA PHE A 175 -10.27 -11.34 18.72
C PHE A 175 -9.33 -12.53 19.02
N LEU A 176 -8.67 -13.07 17.99
CA LEU A 176 -7.76 -14.21 18.14
C LEU A 176 -6.48 -13.85 18.89
N ALA A 177 -6.04 -12.60 18.85
CA ALA A 177 -4.89 -12.11 19.60
C ALA A 177 -5.19 -11.91 21.09
N ASN A 178 -6.43 -11.56 21.45
CA ASN A 178 -6.87 -11.36 22.84
C ASN A 178 -7.36 -12.65 23.54
N SER A 179 -7.49 -13.75 22.79
CA SER A 179 -7.99 -15.03 23.30
C SER A 179 -6.87 -16.04 23.61
N ASP A 180 -5.60 -15.65 23.40
CA ASP A 180 -4.38 -16.36 23.84
C ASP A 180 -3.85 -15.73 25.14
#